data_AF-A0A497KSB7-F1
#
_entry.id   AF-A0A497KSB7-F1
#
_cell.length_a   1.000
_cell.length_b   1.000
_cell.length_c   1.000
_cell.angle_alpha   90.00
_cell.angle_beta   90.00
_cell.angle_gamma   90.00
#
_symmetry.space_group_name_H-M   'P 1'
#
loop_
_entity.id
_entity.type
_entity.pdbx_description
1 polymer ?
#
loop_
_entity_poly.entity_id
_entity_poly.type
_entity_poly.pdbx_seq_one_letter_code
_entity_poly.pdbx_strand_id
1 'polypeptide(L)'
;MPVERYLSLLETYLSLMTIFSKKISLAVKRQGMALNYLLSLPFIFLLSLLVSSILYCIGSLISQKAKETRRSGKFEPYACGESLPTKKLQINIERFFLYVTLFMIFDVTAFLLSISFNASFMYPIVFIAVISSSLLIIIPEIRREKR
;
A
#
# COMPACT_ATOMS: atom_id res chain seq x y z
N MET A 1 -7.54 -67.40 23.21
CA MET A 1 -8.02 -66.04 22.87
C MET A 1 -7.76 -65.82 21.39
N PRO A 2 -8.78 -65.47 20.57
CA PRO A 2 -8.68 -65.58 19.12
C PRO A 2 -7.90 -64.42 18.51
N VAL A 3 -6.92 -64.75 17.65
CA VAL A 3 -6.04 -63.84 16.89
C VAL A 3 -6.83 -62.80 16.09
N GLU A 4 -8.03 -63.17 15.60
CA GLU A 4 -9.02 -62.30 14.96
C GLU A 4 -9.31 -61.01 15.75
N ARG A 5 -9.39 -61.10 17.08
CA ARG A 5 -9.72 -59.93 17.93
C ARG A 5 -8.55 -58.95 18.06
N TYR A 6 -7.31 -59.44 17.91
CA TYR A 6 -6.12 -58.58 17.89
C TYR A 6 -5.98 -57.86 16.54
N LEU A 7 -6.29 -58.53 15.43
CA LEU A 7 -6.29 -57.90 14.10
C LEU A 7 -7.33 -56.79 13.99
N SER A 8 -8.57 -57.02 14.46
CA SER A 8 -9.60 -55.99 14.45
C SER A 8 -9.23 -54.79 15.34
N LEU A 9 -8.56 -55.05 16.46
CA LEU A 9 -8.04 -54.00 17.33
C LEU A 9 -6.98 -53.18 16.61
N LEU A 10 -6.02 -53.84 15.96
CA LEU A 10 -4.94 -53.18 15.23
C LEU A 10 -5.45 -52.32 14.07
N GLU A 11 -6.42 -52.80 13.30
CA GLU A 11 -7.06 -52.02 12.22
C GLU A 11 -7.83 -50.81 12.76
N THR A 12 -8.51 -50.98 13.89
CA THR A 12 -9.21 -49.87 14.56
C THR A 12 -8.23 -48.81 15.04
N TYR A 13 -7.09 -49.23 15.63
CA TYR A 13 -6.02 -48.32 16.06
C TYR A 13 -5.35 -47.60 14.88
N LEU A 14 -5.07 -48.32 13.78
CA LEU A 14 -4.47 -47.75 12.59
C LEU A 14 -5.42 -46.72 11.93
N SER A 15 -6.70 -47.07 11.81
CA SER A 15 -7.75 -46.19 11.31
C SER A 15 -7.89 -44.93 12.18
N LEU A 16 -7.91 -45.10 13.50
CA LEU A 16 -7.97 -43.98 14.44
C LEU A 16 -6.76 -43.03 14.32
N MET A 17 -5.54 -43.58 14.18
CA MET A 17 -4.34 -42.76 13.96
C MET A 17 -4.38 -42.02 12.62
N THR A 18 -4.86 -42.65 11.53
CA THR A 18 -4.98 -41.96 10.23
C THR A 18 -6.01 -40.84 10.26
N ILE A 19 -7.15 -41.04 10.92
CA ILE A 19 -8.19 -40.02 11.09
C ILE A 19 -7.63 -38.85 11.91
N PHE A 20 -6.93 -39.14 13.01
CA PHE A 20 -6.35 -38.11 13.87
C PHE A 20 -5.28 -37.27 13.15
N SER A 21 -4.35 -37.92 12.43
CA SER A 21 -3.32 -37.26 11.63
C SER A 21 -3.93 -36.38 10.53
N LYS A 22 -4.95 -36.89 9.82
CA LYS A 22 -5.65 -36.14 8.77
C LYS A 22 -6.40 -34.93 9.34
N LYS A 23 -6.98 -35.06 10.53
CA LYS A 23 -7.67 -33.97 11.23
C LYS A 23 -6.70 -32.87 11.66
N ILE A 24 -5.52 -33.23 12.15
CA ILE A 24 -4.44 -32.28 12.51
C ILE A 24 -3.94 -31.55 11.28
N SER A 25 -3.63 -32.27 10.19
CA SER A 25 -3.18 -31.66 8.93
C SER A 25 -4.24 -30.68 8.36
N LEU A 26 -5.52 -31.04 8.43
CA LEU A 26 -6.61 -30.19 7.96
C LEU A 26 -6.82 -28.96 8.86
N ALA A 27 -6.65 -29.09 10.17
CA ALA A 27 -6.69 -27.96 11.12
C ALA A 27 -5.52 -26.99 10.90
N VAL A 28 -4.30 -27.50 10.71
CA VAL A 28 -3.11 -26.70 10.40
C VAL A 28 -3.26 -26.00 9.04
N LYS A 29 -3.73 -26.71 8.00
CA LYS A 29 -4.02 -26.12 6.68
C LYS A 29 -5.10 -25.04 6.76
N ARG A 30 -6.14 -25.25 7.58
CA ARG A 30 -7.21 -24.28 7.80
C ARG A 30 -6.72 -23.03 8.53
N GLN A 31 -5.82 -23.16 9.51
CA GLN A 31 -5.19 -22.02 10.17
C GLN A 31 -4.25 -21.26 9.24
N GLY A 32 -3.47 -21.95 8.40
CA GLY A 32 -2.63 -21.32 7.37
C GLY A 32 -3.47 -20.53 6.36
N MET A 33 -4.59 -21.07 5.88
CA MET A 33 -5.50 -20.37 4.97
C MET A 33 -6.17 -19.15 5.62
N ALA A 34 -6.55 -19.24 6.90
CA ALA A 34 -7.11 -18.10 7.63
C ALA A 34 -6.08 -16.99 7.83
N LEU A 35 -4.83 -17.33 8.17
CA LEU A 35 -3.74 -16.37 8.33
C LEU A 35 -3.42 -15.66 7.00
N ASN A 36 -3.41 -16.39 5.88
CA ASN A 36 -3.21 -15.82 4.55
C ASN A 36 -4.33 -14.85 4.16
N TYR A 37 -5.57 -15.11 4.58
CA TYR A 37 -6.68 -14.20 4.33
C TYR A 37 -6.60 -12.94 5.19
N LEU A 38 -6.23 -13.07 6.47
CA LEU A 38 -6.01 -11.95 7.38
C LEU A 38 -4.81 -11.09 6.96
N LEU A 39 -3.77 -11.71 6.39
CA LEU A 39 -2.61 -11.01 5.82
C LEU A 39 -2.79 -10.63 4.35
N SER A 40 -3.99 -10.82 3.79
CA SER A 40 -4.23 -10.43 2.41
C SER A 40 -4.18 -8.90 2.27
N LEU A 41 -3.50 -8.43 1.23
CA LEU A 41 -3.33 -7.01 0.92
C LEU A 41 -4.66 -6.22 0.89
N PRO A 42 -5.75 -6.71 0.26
CA PRO A 42 -7.03 -5.99 0.28
C PRO A 42 -7.63 -5.91 1.69
N PHE A 43 -7.48 -6.95 2.51
CA PHE A 43 -8.01 -6.95 3.88
C PHE A 43 -7.30 -5.93 4.76
N ILE A 44 -5.96 -5.89 4.72
CA ILE A 44 -5.17 -4.90 5.48
C ILE A 44 -5.51 -3.48 5.05
N PHE A 45 -5.65 -3.23 3.75
CA PHE A 45 -6.03 -1.93 3.22
C PHE A 45 -7.40 -1.47 3.74
N LEU A 46 -8.42 -2.34 3.64
CA LEU A 46 -9.76 -2.05 4.13
C LEU A 46 -9.78 -1.84 5.64
N LEU A 47 -9.03 -2.64 6.40
CA LEU A 47 -8.92 -2.49 7.85
C LEU A 47 -8.27 -1.15 8.22
N SER A 48 -7.18 -0.76 7.54
CA SER A 48 -6.51 0.52 7.76
C SER A 48 -7.44 1.70 7.47
N LEU A 49 -8.17 1.65 6.34
CA LEU A 49 -9.14 2.67 5.96
C LEU A 49 -10.29 2.76 6.97
N LEU A 50 -10.80 1.61 7.42
CA LEU A 50 -11.86 1.54 8.44
C LEU A 50 -11.39 2.12 9.77
N VAL A 51 -10.19 1.77 10.24
CA VAL A 51 -9.62 2.32 11.48
C VAL A 51 -9.43 3.84 11.35
N SER A 52 -8.86 4.31 10.25
CA SER A 52 -8.69 5.74 9.98
C SER A 52 -10.03 6.49 9.98
N SER A 53 -11.05 5.92 9.33
CA SER A 53 -12.38 6.51 9.28
C SER A 53 -13.06 6.54 10.65
N ILE A 54 -12.91 5.49 11.48
CA ILE A 54 -13.45 5.46 12.84
C ILE A 54 -12.80 6.55 13.68
N LEU A 55 -11.47 6.67 13.64
CA LEU A 55 -10.75 7.72 14.37
C LEU A 55 -11.19 9.12 13.93
N TYR A 56 -11.37 9.34 12.63
CA TYR A 56 -11.88 10.59 12.09
C TYR A 56 -13.30 10.90 12.58
N CYS A 57 -14.21 9.91 12.54
CA CYS A 57 -15.57 10.06 13.02
C CYS A 57 -15.63 10.36 14.52
N ILE A 58 -14.89 9.60 15.33
CA ILE A 58 -14.80 9.83 16.79
C ILE A 58 -14.23 11.24 17.06
N GLY A 59 -13.15 11.63 16.39
CA GLY A 59 -12.59 12.98 16.49
C GLY A 59 -13.61 14.07 16.11
N SER A 60 -14.39 13.84 15.06
CA SER A 60 -15.45 14.76 14.62
C SER A 60 -16.64 14.81 15.60
N LEU A 61 -16.92 13.72 16.32
CA LEU A 61 -18.00 13.64 17.32
C LEU A 61 -17.61 14.33 18.63
N ILE A 62 -16.36 14.15 19.08
CA ILE A 62 -15.83 14.73 20.33
C ILE A 62 -15.50 16.23 20.15
N SER A 63 -15.15 16.66 18.93
CA SER A 63 -14.74 18.04 18.66
C SER A 63 -15.82 19.06 19.00
N GLN A 64 -15.42 20.14 19.67
CA GLN A 64 -16.30 21.27 19.96
C GLN A 64 -16.73 21.96 18.64
N LYS A 65 -17.99 21.75 18.26
CA LYS A 65 -18.56 22.39 17.06
C LYS A 65 -18.64 23.90 17.26
N ALA A 66 -18.05 24.67 16.34
CA ALA A 66 -18.13 26.13 16.38
C ALA A 66 -19.57 26.59 16.05
N LYS A 67 -20.21 27.33 16.97
CA LYS A 67 -21.50 27.99 16.74
C LYS A 67 -21.37 28.99 15.58
N GLU A 68 -22.28 28.94 14.60
CA GLU A 68 -22.33 29.77 13.37
C GLU A 68 -21.96 31.24 13.60
N THR A 69 -22.39 31.79 14.74
CA THR A 69 -22.31 33.22 15.06
C THR A 69 -20.94 33.69 15.55
N ARG A 70 -20.02 32.78 15.95
CA ARG A 70 -18.63 33.11 16.36
C ARG A 70 -17.59 32.72 15.30
N ARG A 71 -18.00 32.56 14.04
CA ARG A 71 -17.18 31.94 12.99
C ARG A 71 -16.25 32.87 12.20
N SER A 72 -16.42 34.20 12.27
CA SER A 72 -15.71 35.13 11.37
C SER A 72 -14.19 34.89 11.35
N GLY A 73 -13.50 35.03 12.50
CA GLY A 73 -12.03 34.91 12.54
C GLY A 73 -11.46 33.49 12.60
N LYS A 74 -12.25 32.46 12.98
CA LYS A 74 -11.71 31.08 13.14
C LYS A 74 -11.51 30.36 11.81
N PHE A 75 -12.31 30.70 10.80
CA PHE A 75 -12.25 30.12 9.47
C PHE A 75 -11.50 31.02 8.47
N GLU A 76 -11.10 32.22 8.90
CA GLU A 76 -10.21 33.07 8.12
C GLU A 76 -8.81 32.43 8.02
N PRO A 77 -8.14 32.56 6.87
CA PRO A 77 -6.80 32.02 6.67
C PRO A 77 -5.83 32.65 7.69
N TYR A 78 -4.90 31.84 8.19
CA TYR A 78 -3.89 32.34 9.11
C TYR A 78 -3.02 33.39 8.42
N ALA A 79 -3.10 34.62 8.90
CA ALA A 79 -2.34 35.77 8.41
C ALA A 79 -1.74 36.56 9.59
N CYS A 80 -1.15 35.85 10.56
CA CYS A 80 -0.57 36.47 11.76
C CYS A 80 -1.53 37.39 12.56
N GLY A 81 -2.85 37.18 12.44
CA GLY A 81 -3.88 38.03 13.06
C GLY A 81 -4.30 39.24 12.21
N GLU A 82 -3.72 39.43 11.03
CA GLU A 82 -4.11 40.46 10.08
C GLU A 82 -5.26 40.00 9.18
N SER A 83 -6.19 40.91 8.88
CA SER A 83 -7.28 40.69 7.94
C SER A 83 -6.81 40.88 6.50
N LEU A 84 -5.94 39.97 6.03
CA LEU A 84 -5.48 39.99 4.64
C LEU A 84 -6.55 39.40 3.70
N PRO A 85 -6.77 39.99 2.51
CA PRO A 85 -7.68 39.41 1.54
C PRO A 85 -7.18 38.02 1.12
N THR A 86 -8.10 37.05 1.05
CA THR A 86 -7.76 35.68 0.63
C THR A 86 -7.40 35.67 -0.86
N LYS A 87 -6.11 35.91 -1.16
CA LYS A 87 -5.58 35.82 -2.51
C LYS A 87 -4.99 34.44 -2.72
N LYS A 88 -5.51 33.71 -3.71
CA LYS A 88 -4.88 32.47 -4.17
C LYS A 88 -3.56 32.86 -4.83
N LEU A 89 -2.44 32.54 -4.18
CA LEU A 89 -1.12 32.77 -4.74
C LEU A 89 -0.92 31.79 -5.91
N GLN A 90 -0.72 32.33 -7.11
CA GLN A 90 -0.23 31.52 -8.24
C GLN A 90 1.26 31.34 -8.04
N ILE A 91 1.63 30.21 -7.43
CA ILE A 91 3.03 29.82 -7.26
C ILE A 91 3.53 29.34 -8.62
N ASN A 92 4.71 29.80 -9.04
CA ASN A 92 5.36 29.22 -10.22
C ASN A 92 5.72 27.75 -9.89
N ILE A 93 5.04 26.82 -10.56
CA ILE A 93 5.21 25.38 -10.40
C ILE A 93 6.11 24.75 -11.48
N GLU A 94 6.75 25.54 -12.34
CA GLU A 94 7.57 25.04 -13.46
C GLU A 94 8.69 24.12 -12.96
N ARG A 95 9.40 24.52 -11.90
CA ARG A 95 10.45 23.69 -11.30
C ARG A 95 9.89 22.45 -10.61
N PHE A 96 8.77 22.60 -9.90
CA PHE A 96 8.11 21.46 -9.27
C PHE A 96 7.70 20.42 -10.30
N PHE A 97 7.17 20.87 -11.45
CA PHE A 97 6.81 20.02 -12.56
C PHE A 97 8.00 19.22 -13.09
N LEU A 98 9.16 19.87 -13.32
CA LEU A 98 10.38 19.18 -13.75
C LEU A 98 10.81 18.07 -12.78
N TYR A 99 10.75 18.32 -11.46
CA TYR A 99 11.07 17.32 -10.45
C TYR A 99 10.04 16.18 -10.41
N VAL A 100 8.75 16.49 -10.57
CA VAL A 100 7.69 15.48 -10.64
C VAL A 100 7.86 14.60 -11.88
N THR A 101 8.17 15.19 -13.04
CA THR A 101 8.46 14.43 -14.25
C THR A 101 9.69 13.54 -14.08
N LEU A 102 10.77 14.05 -13.48
CA LEU A 102 11.95 13.25 -13.17
C LEU A 102 11.62 12.06 -12.24
N PHE A 103 10.83 12.31 -11.19
CA PHE A 103 10.35 11.26 -10.30
C PHE A 103 9.52 10.21 -11.05
N MET A 104 8.60 10.63 -11.91
CA MET A 104 7.78 9.74 -12.74
C MET A 104 8.62 8.89 -13.70
N ILE A 105 9.66 9.46 -14.30
CA ILE A 105 10.60 8.70 -15.15
C ILE A 105 11.23 7.58 -14.34
N PHE A 106 11.74 7.86 -13.14
CA PHE A 106 12.36 6.85 -12.28
C PHE A 106 11.36 5.81 -11.75
N ASP A 107 10.13 6.21 -11.43
CA ASP A 107 9.07 5.30 -10.95
C ASP A 107 8.67 4.29 -12.03
N VAL A 108 8.38 4.76 -13.24
CA VAL A 108 8.07 3.90 -14.39
C VAL A 108 9.28 3.02 -14.76
N THR A 109 10.50 3.54 -14.64
CA THR A 109 11.73 2.77 -14.87
C THR A 109 11.83 1.58 -13.95
N ALA A 110 11.63 1.78 -12.63
CA ALA A 110 11.71 0.69 -11.66
C ALA A 110 10.69 -0.41 -11.97
N PHE A 111 9.46 -0.02 -12.32
CA PHE A 111 8.40 -0.94 -12.70
C PHE A 111 8.73 -1.73 -13.98
N LEU A 112 9.10 -1.03 -15.06
CA LEU A 112 9.45 -1.68 -16.33
C LEU A 112 10.65 -2.61 -16.19
N LEU A 113 11.67 -2.19 -15.44
CA LEU A 113 12.85 -3.00 -15.22
C LEU A 113 12.52 -4.27 -14.44
N SER A 114 11.70 -4.15 -13.39
CA SER A 114 11.23 -5.28 -12.59
C SER A 114 10.50 -6.34 -13.44
N ILE A 115 9.60 -5.92 -14.33
CA ILE A 115 8.88 -6.85 -15.22
C ILE A 115 9.81 -7.46 -16.27
N SER A 116 10.72 -6.66 -16.82
CA SER A 116 11.58 -7.07 -17.95
C SER A 116 12.56 -8.16 -17.58
N PHE A 117 13.05 -8.18 -16.33
CA PHE A 117 13.93 -9.23 -15.84
C PHE A 117 13.32 -10.64 -15.89
N ASN A 118 11.98 -10.75 -15.88
CA ASN A 118 11.30 -12.04 -15.93
C ASN A 118 11.29 -12.67 -17.34
N ALA A 119 11.54 -11.89 -18.40
CA ALA A 119 11.46 -12.37 -19.78
C ALA A 119 12.84 -12.74 -20.36
N SER A 120 13.76 -11.78 -20.45
CA SER A 120 15.11 -11.97 -20.98
C SER A 120 15.96 -10.75 -20.65
N PHE A 121 17.27 -10.95 -20.52
CA PHE A 121 18.22 -9.88 -20.17
C PHE A 121 18.34 -8.79 -21.25
N MET A 122 17.89 -9.03 -22.48
CA MET A 122 17.91 -8.01 -23.55
C MET A 122 16.90 -6.87 -23.33
N TYR A 123 15.71 -7.19 -22.82
CA TYR A 123 14.66 -6.19 -22.56
C TYR A 123 15.07 -5.09 -21.56
N PRO A 124 15.62 -5.40 -20.37
CA PRO A 124 16.04 -4.35 -19.43
C PRO A 124 17.13 -3.44 -20.02
N ILE A 125 18.03 -3.96 -20.86
CA ILE A 125 19.06 -3.15 -21.54
C ILE A 125 18.40 -2.12 -22.47
N VAL A 126 17.44 -2.55 -23.29
CA VAL A 126 16.72 -1.66 -24.22
C VAL A 126 15.95 -0.59 -23.45
N PHE A 127 15.25 -0.96 -22.37
CA PHE A 127 14.53 0.02 -21.55
C PHE A 127 15.47 1.02 -20.88
N ILE A 128 16.60 0.59 -20.32
CA ILE A 128 17.61 1.50 -19.76
C ILE A 128 18.14 2.47 -20.82
N ALA A 129 18.36 2.00 -22.05
CA ALA A 129 18.80 2.87 -23.15
C ALA A 129 17.74 3.94 -23.47
N VAL A 130 16.47 3.56 -23.60
CA VAL A 130 15.36 4.50 -23.87
C VAL A 130 15.20 5.50 -22.71
N ILE A 131 15.19 5.03 -21.47
CA ILE A 131 15.04 5.89 -20.28
C ILE A 131 16.22 6.85 -20.12
N SER A 132 17.45 6.38 -20.37
CA SER A 132 18.62 7.25 -20.32
C SER A 132 18.55 8.38 -21.36
N SER A 133 17.96 8.12 -22.54
CA SER A 133 17.71 9.16 -23.54
C SER A 133 16.76 10.25 -23.05
N SER A 134 15.70 9.88 -22.30
CA SER A 134 14.78 10.84 -21.69
C SER A 134 15.46 11.71 -20.63
N LEU A 135 16.39 11.14 -19.86
CA LEU A 135 17.18 11.89 -18.87
C LEU A 135 18.09 12.93 -19.53
N LEU A 136 18.64 12.63 -20.70
CA LEU A 136 19.46 13.59 -21.45
C LEU A 136 18.67 14.83 -21.89
N ILE A 137 17.35 14.73 -22.05
CA ILE A 137 16.49 15.86 -22.40
C ILE A 137 16.17 16.71 -21.16
N ILE A 138 15.88 16.09 -20.01
CA ILE A 138 15.37 16.79 -18.84
C ILE A 138 16.47 17.42 -17.96
N ILE A 139 17.64 16.80 -17.87
CA ILE A 139 18.75 17.27 -17.03
C ILE A 139 19.27 18.66 -17.46
N PRO A 140 19.45 18.94 -18.77
CA PRO A 140 19.84 20.27 -19.23
C PRO A 140 18.83 21.36 -18.84
N GLU A 141 17.53 21.06 -18.90
CA GLU A 141 16.48 22.04 -18.57
C GLU A 141 16.53 22.43 -17.09
N ILE A 142 16.73 21.45 -16.20
CA ILE A 142 16.95 21.69 -14.76
C ILE A 142 18.22 22.53 -14.52
N ARG A 143 19.25 22.36 -15.37
CA ARG A 143 20.52 23.08 -15.26
C ARG A 143 20.48 24.52 -15.81
N ARG A 144 19.64 24.78 -16.81
CA ARG A 144 19.64 26.03 -17.60
C ARG A 144 19.30 27.28 -16.78
N GLU A 145 18.50 27.16 -15.73
CA GLU A 145 18.05 28.31 -14.93
C GLU A 145 18.80 28.47 -13.59
N LYS A 146 19.94 27.78 -13.41
CA LYS A 146 20.87 28.05 -12.30
C LYS A 146 21.95 29.06 -12.69
N ARG A 147 22.02 29.47 -13.96
CA ARG A 147 22.97 30.43 -14.51
C ARG A 147 22.23 31.73 -14.85
#